data_AF-A0A3N4KR31-F1
#
_entry.id   AF-A0A3N4KR31-F1
#
_cell.length_a   1.000
_cell.length_b   1.000
_cell.length_c   1.000
_cell.angle_alpha   90.00
_cell.angle_beta   90.00
_cell.angle_gamma   90.00
#
_symmetry.space_group_name_H-M   'P 1'
#
loop_
_entity.id
_entity.type
_entity.pdbx_description
1 polymer ?
#
loop_
_entity_poly.entity_id
_entity_poly.type
_entity_poly.pdbx_seq_one_letter_code
_entity_poly.pdbx_strand_id
1 'polypeptide(L)'
;MSTPTTTTPPDPDPAMSVFLPPVNRAMRTLDRSFFAKTIPLAAAHIFDAKHITRFQKECAKDVLRLPRTKTIITEADPAAPGGVRKLLLLRPEVRVDGR
;
A
#
# COMPACT_ATOMS: atom_id res chain seq x y z
N MET A 1 2.55 -45.54 17.84
CA MET A 1 2.56 -44.21 18.47
C MET A 1 2.79 -43.19 17.37
N SER A 2 1.75 -42.51 16.90
CA SER A 2 1.84 -41.56 15.78
C SER A 2 1.76 -40.14 16.35
N THR A 3 2.81 -39.34 16.13
CA THR A 3 2.85 -37.93 16.53
C THR A 3 2.06 -37.06 15.54
N PRO A 4 1.27 -36.06 16.01
CA PRO A 4 0.54 -35.18 15.11
C PRO A 4 1.48 -34.14 14.47
N THR A 5 1.39 -34.01 13.16
CA THR A 5 2.07 -33.00 12.35
C THR A 5 1.56 -31.61 12.74
N THR A 6 2.44 -30.75 13.27
CA THR A 6 2.16 -29.32 13.47
C THR A 6 2.03 -28.65 12.10
N THR A 7 0.80 -28.41 11.67
CA THR A 7 0.48 -27.52 10.55
C THR A 7 0.84 -26.10 10.95
N THR A 8 2.04 -25.65 10.57
CA THR A 8 2.43 -24.23 10.60
C THR A 8 1.48 -23.46 9.66
N PRO A 9 0.77 -22.41 10.14
CA PRO A 9 -0.04 -21.58 9.26
C PRO A 9 0.84 -20.90 8.21
N PRO A 10 0.34 -20.67 6.99
CA PRO A 10 1.11 -19.98 5.95
C PRO A 10 1.52 -18.60 6.47
N ASP A 11 2.82 -18.32 6.45
CA ASP A 11 3.36 -17.02 6.84
C ASP A 11 2.62 -15.92 6.07
N PRO A 12 2.16 -14.84 6.73
CA PRO A 12 1.56 -13.73 6.04
C PRO A 12 2.59 -13.16 5.07
N ASP A 13 2.18 -12.92 3.82
CA ASP A 13 3.04 -12.26 2.84
C ASP A 13 3.74 -11.05 3.49
N PRO A 14 5.08 -10.93 3.41
CA PRO A 14 5.80 -9.87 4.11
C PRO A 14 5.32 -8.47 3.70
N ALA A 15 4.82 -8.34 2.47
CA ALA A 15 4.18 -7.14 1.92
C ALA A 15 2.89 -6.71 2.65
N MET A 16 2.17 -7.64 3.31
CA MET A 16 0.98 -7.34 4.11
C MET A 16 1.32 -7.02 5.56
N SER A 17 2.45 -7.53 6.07
CA SER A 17 2.91 -7.28 7.44
C SER A 17 3.16 -5.80 7.72
N VAL A 18 3.54 -5.01 6.70
CA VAL A 18 3.78 -3.57 6.84
C VAL A 18 2.49 -2.80 7.11
N PHE A 19 1.31 -3.31 6.75
CA PHE A 19 0.02 -2.65 6.98
C PHE A 19 -0.67 -3.11 8.26
N LEU A 20 -0.11 -4.09 8.99
CA LEU A 20 -0.64 -4.49 10.29
C LEU A 20 -0.50 -3.34 11.29
N PRO A 21 -1.50 -3.16 12.16
CA PRO A 21 -1.44 -2.13 13.19
C PRO A 21 -0.23 -2.39 14.11
N PRO A 22 0.44 -1.33 14.58
CA PRO A 22 1.52 -1.47 15.55
C PRO A 22 0.96 -2.05 16.87
N VAL A 23 1.70 -3.00 17.47
CA VAL A 23 1.27 -3.71 18.69
C VAL A 23 2.22 -3.38 19.84
N ASN A 24 1.67 -2.81 20.93
CA ASN A 24 2.40 -2.59 22.18
C ASN A 24 1.78 -3.43 23.30
N ARG A 25 2.41 -4.57 23.63
CA ARG A 25 1.93 -5.48 24.68
C ARG A 25 2.24 -5.01 26.12
N ALA A 26 3.04 -3.95 26.27
CA ALA A 26 3.42 -3.39 27.56
C ALA A 26 2.58 -2.15 27.95
N MET A 27 1.65 -1.72 27.10
CA MET A 27 0.87 -0.49 27.30
C MET A 27 -0.08 -0.62 28.50
N ARG A 28 0.17 0.18 29.54
CA ARG A 28 -0.69 0.29 30.74
C ARG A 28 -1.59 1.53 30.71
N THR A 29 -1.22 2.54 29.93
CA THR A 29 -1.99 3.77 29.69
C THR A 29 -2.06 4.01 28.19
N LEU A 30 -3.25 4.36 27.68
CA LEU A 30 -3.52 4.46 26.25
C LEU A 30 -2.75 5.63 25.61
N ASP A 31 -1.70 5.31 24.87
CA ASP A 31 -1.09 6.25 23.93
C ASP A 31 -1.70 6.05 22.53
N ARG A 32 -2.57 6.99 22.13
CA ARG A 32 -3.24 6.95 20.83
C ARG A 32 -2.27 7.18 19.66
N SER A 33 -1.16 7.88 19.90
CA SER A 33 -0.19 8.18 18.85
C SER A 33 0.54 6.92 18.37
N PHE A 34 0.72 5.94 19.26
CA PHE A 34 1.32 4.66 18.95
C PHE A 34 0.55 3.86 17.89
N PHE A 35 -0.77 4.05 17.77
CA PHE A 35 -1.61 3.33 16.80
C PHE A 35 -1.62 3.95 15.39
N ALA A 36 -0.82 4.99 15.17
CA ALA A 36 -0.58 5.55 13.84
C ALA A 36 0.72 4.99 13.27
N LYS A 37 0.67 4.49 12.02
CA LYS A 37 1.85 4.02 11.28
C LYS A 37 1.91 4.71 9.93
N THR A 38 3.00 5.43 9.69
CA THR A 38 3.29 6.02 8.38
C THR A 38 4.17 5.07 7.59
N ILE A 39 3.75 4.74 6.37
CA ILE A 39 4.47 3.83 5.47
C ILE A 39 4.90 4.65 4.25
N PRO A 40 6.21 4.72 3.92
CA PRO A 40 6.64 5.36 2.68
C PRO A 40 6.18 4.51 1.49
N LEU A 41 5.48 5.14 0.55
CA LEU A 41 4.93 4.51 -0.64
C LEU A 41 5.31 5.29 -1.89
N ALA A 42 5.49 4.56 -2.99
CA ALA A 42 5.66 5.15 -4.31
C ALA A 42 4.30 5.40 -4.97
N ALA A 43 4.21 6.46 -5.79
CA ALA A 43 3.03 6.78 -6.57
C ALA A 43 3.42 7.06 -8.02
N ALA A 44 2.76 6.40 -8.98
CA ALA A 44 2.94 6.67 -10.39
C ALA A 44 1.98 7.77 -10.85
N HIS A 45 2.52 8.77 -11.56
CA HIS A 45 1.74 9.85 -12.14
C HIS A 45 1.08 9.39 -13.44
N ILE A 46 -0.23 9.56 -13.55
CA ILE A 46 -0.97 9.27 -14.77
C ILE A 46 -1.33 10.59 -15.45
N PHE A 47 -0.63 10.89 -16.54
CA PHE A 47 -0.88 12.08 -17.36
C PHE A 47 -2.20 12.00 -18.14
N ASP A 48 -2.56 10.80 -18.59
CA ASP A 48 -3.74 10.57 -19.43
C ASP A 48 -4.74 9.63 -18.76
N ALA A 49 -5.92 10.16 -18.42
CA ALA A 49 -6.94 9.40 -17.70
C ALA A 49 -7.48 8.19 -18.49
N LYS A 50 -7.35 8.20 -19.82
CA LYS A 50 -7.79 7.11 -20.70
C LYS A 50 -6.96 5.84 -20.51
N HIS A 51 -5.70 5.97 -20.06
CA HIS A 51 -4.79 4.83 -19.91
C HIS A 51 -4.81 4.20 -18.52
N ILE A 52 -5.55 4.76 -17.55
CA ILE A 52 -5.62 4.26 -16.17
C ILE A 52 -5.97 2.78 -16.10
N THR A 53 -7.01 2.36 -16.83
CA THR A 53 -7.48 0.97 -16.81
C THR A 53 -6.45 0.02 -17.39
N ARG A 54 -5.67 0.47 -18.38
CA ARG A 54 -4.61 -0.32 -19.01
C ARG A 54 -3.44 -0.50 -18.05
N PHE A 55 -2.94 0.59 -17.47
CA PHE A 55 -1.85 0.55 -16.50
C PHE A 55 -2.19 -0.27 -15.25
N GLN A 56 -3.42 -0.18 -14.75
CA GLN A 56 -3.85 -1.02 -13.63
C GLN A 56 -3.79 -2.53 -13.92
N LYS A 57 -4.02 -2.92 -15.19
CA LYS A 57 -3.95 -4.32 -15.61
C LYS A 57 -2.50 -4.76 -15.82
N GLU A 58 -1.69 -3.93 -16.49
CA GLU A 58 -0.29 -4.23 -16.77
C GLU A 58 0.54 -4.25 -15.47
N CYS A 59 0.34 -3.28 -14.59
CA CYS A 59 1.03 -3.16 -13.30
C CYS A 59 0.28 -3.84 -12.15
N ALA A 60 -0.62 -4.80 -12.42
CA ALA A 60 -1.49 -5.38 -11.40
C ALA A 60 -0.74 -6.00 -10.21
N LYS A 61 0.51 -6.42 -10.42
CA LYS A 61 1.42 -6.99 -9.40
C LYS A 61 2.03 -5.94 -8.49
N ASP A 62 2.26 -4.75 -9.03
CA ASP A 62 2.99 -3.64 -8.41
C ASP A 62 2.06 -2.60 -7.80
N VAL A 63 0.77 -2.67 -8.15
CA VAL A 63 -0.29 -1.80 -7.64
C VAL A 63 -0.65 -2.14 -6.20
N LEU A 64 -0.81 -1.11 -5.36
CA LEU A 64 -1.25 -1.27 -3.98
C LEU A 64 -2.74 -1.62 -3.93
N ARG A 65 -3.04 -2.87 -3.55
CA ARG A 65 -4.40 -3.38 -3.34
C ARG A 65 -4.63 -3.63 -1.84
N LEU A 66 -5.21 -2.64 -1.17
CA LEU A 66 -5.57 -2.74 0.24
C LEU A 66 -7.09 -2.68 0.41
N PRO A 67 -7.70 -3.54 1.25
CA PRO A 67 -9.12 -3.48 1.53
C PRO A 67 -9.52 -2.09 2.03
N ARG A 68 -10.60 -1.53 1.49
CA ARG A 68 -11.18 -0.23 1.91
C ARG A 68 -10.28 0.99 1.66
N THR A 69 -9.21 0.86 0.88
CA THR A 69 -8.34 1.97 0.45
C THR A 69 -8.48 2.19 -1.05
N LYS A 70 -8.45 3.46 -1.48
CA LYS A 70 -8.43 3.80 -2.92
C LYS A 70 -7.02 3.59 -3.47
N THR A 71 -6.92 2.76 -4.49
CA THR A 71 -5.67 2.55 -5.24
C THR A 71 -5.30 3.75 -6.11
N ILE A 72 -6.29 4.54 -6.54
CA ILE A 72 -6.08 5.76 -7.30
C ILE A 72 -6.40 6.95 -6.41
N ILE A 73 -5.44 7.85 -6.26
CA ILE A 73 -5.60 9.13 -5.57
C ILE A 73 -5.67 10.23 -6.61
N THR A 74 -6.44 11.26 -6.28
CA THR A 74 -6.53 12.48 -7.07
C THR A 74 -5.79 13.57 -6.29
N GLU A 75 -4.76 14.15 -6.88
CA GLU A 75 -3.95 15.21 -6.28
C GLU A 75 -4.18 16.52 -7.04
N ALA A 76 -4.37 17.62 -6.31
CA ALA A 76 -4.45 18.94 -6.92
C ALA A 76 -3.06 19.34 -7.42
N ASP A 77 -2.92 19.55 -8.73
CA ASP A 77 -1.67 19.97 -9.35
C ASP A 77 -1.94 21.18 -10.24
N PRO A 78 -1.44 22.37 -9.89
CA PRO A 78 -1.64 23.58 -10.69
C PRO A 78 -0.97 23.52 -12.07
N ALA A 79 -0.03 22.58 -12.29
CA ALA A 79 0.62 22.39 -13.59
C ALA A 79 -0.13 21.43 -14.53
N ALA A 80 -1.15 20.70 -14.03
CA ALA A 80 -1.91 19.76 -14.83
C ALA A 80 -3.09 20.45 -15.56
N PRO A 81 -3.43 20.03 -16.80
CA PRO A 81 -4.61 20.53 -17.49
C PRO A 81 -5.87 20.14 -16.71
N GLY A 82 -6.54 21.13 -16.12
CA GLY A 82 -7.70 20.93 -15.25
C GLY A 82 -7.40 20.98 -13.76
N GLY A 83 -6.17 21.29 -13.34
CA GLY A 83 -5.79 21.52 -11.94
C GLY A 83 -5.74 20.27 -11.06
N VAL A 84 -5.90 19.09 -11.66
CA VAL A 84 -5.94 17.82 -10.92
C VAL A 84 -5.23 16.72 -11.70
N ARG A 85 -4.39 15.94 -11.02
CA ARG A 85 -3.72 14.76 -11.55
C ARG A 85 -4.15 13.50 -10.83
N LYS A 86 -4.10 12.37 -11.53
CA LYS A 86 -4.39 11.06 -10.95
C LYS A 86 -3.10 10.32 -10.68
N LEU A 87 -3.00 9.78 -9.48
CA LEU A 87 -1.87 9.00 -9.00
C LEU A 87 -2.31 7.55 -8.79
N LEU A 88 -1.48 6.62 -9.22
CA LEU A 88 -1.64 5.21 -8.93
C LEU A 88 -0.69 4.83 -7.79
N LEU A 89 -1.26 4.39 -6.66
CA LEU A 89 -0.47 3.92 -5.53
C LEU A 89 0.19 2.58 -5.86
N LEU A 90 1.48 2.51 -5.58
CA LEU A 90 2.29 1.33 -5.79
C LEU A 90 2.60 0.68 -4.44
N ARG A 91 2.94 -0.60 -4.50
CA ARG A 91 3.34 -1.35 -3.30
C ARG A 91 4.66 -0.79 -2.76
N PRO A 92 4.90 -0.89 -1.44
CA PRO A 92 6.12 -0.35 -0.82
C PRO A 92 7.42 -0.93 -1.39
N GLU A 93 7.37 -2.13 -1.98
CA GLU A 93 8.55 -2.79 -2.55
C GLU A 93 8.99 -2.19 -3.88
N VAL A 94 8.14 -1.38 -4.53
CA VAL A 94 8.46 -0.74 -5.80
C VAL A 94 9.43 0.40 -5.56
N ARG A 95 10.68 0.21 -5.97
CA ARG A 95 11.70 1.25 -5.94
C ARG A 95 11.41 2.28 -7.02
N VAL A 96 11.40 3.55 -6.61
CA VAL A 96 11.44 4.67 -7.56
C VAL A 96 12.90 4.86 -7.94
N ASP A 97 13.33 4.24 -9.03
CA ASP A 97 14.64 4.52 -9.64
C ASP A 97 14.59 5.91 -10.29
N GLY A 98 14.71 6.94 -9.45
CA GLY A 98 14.81 8.33 -9.91
C GLY A 98 14.10 9.32 -9.00
N ARG A 99 14.83 9.85 -8.03
CA ARG A 99 15.12 11.28 -7.92
C ARG A 99 16.18 11.55 -6.85
#